data_AF-A0A7K1H1P4-F1
#
_entry.id   AF-A0A7K1H1P4-F1
#
_cell.length_a   1.000
_cell.length_b   1.000
_cell.length_c   1.000
_cell.angle_alpha   90.00
_cell.angle_beta   90.00
_cell.angle_gamma   90.00
#
_symmetry.space_group_name_H-M   'P 1'
#
loop_
_entity.id
_entity.type
_entity.pdbx_description
1 polymer ?
#
loop_
_entity_poly.entity_id
_entity_poly.type
_entity_poly.pdbx_seq_one_letter_code
_entity_poly.pdbx_strand_id
1 'polypeptide(L)' 'MGIEDKFDNTAQNTGGKVKEGVGRATDNERLEAEGRGDQMSANLKQAGEKIKDAFRK' A
#
# COMPACT_ATOMS: atom_id res chain seq x y z
N MET A 1 10.79 9.17 16.61
CA MET A 1 9.88 8.64 15.57
C MET A 1 10.14 9.46 14.33
N GLY A 2 11.02 8.92 13.50
CA GLY A 2 11.88 9.68 12.60
C GLY A 2 11.19 10.03 11.29
N ILE A 3 11.80 10.97 10.59
CA ILE A 3 11.40 11.38 9.24
C ILE A 3 11.39 10.16 8.30
N GLU A 4 12.24 9.16 8.58
CA GLU A 4 12.30 7.85 7.92
C GLU A 4 10.97 7.07 7.97
N ASP A 5 10.26 6.99 9.10
CA ASP A 5 8.96 6.29 9.18
C ASP A 5 7.88 6.97 8.33
N LYS A 6 7.89 8.31 8.29
CA LYS A 6 6.97 9.08 7.44
C LYS A 6 7.36 8.97 5.97
N PHE A 7 8.65 8.92 5.67
CA PHE A 7 9.15 8.75 4.32
C PHE A 7 8.82 7.36 3.79
N ASP A 8 9.00 6.30 4.57
CA ASP A 8 8.74 4.93 4.14
C ASP A 8 7.24 4.70 3.87
N ASN A 9 6.38 5.18 4.75
CA ASN A 9 4.93 5.09 4.57
C ASN A 9 4.43 5.94 3.38
N THR A 10 5.04 7.12 3.18
CA THR A 10 4.73 7.98 2.03
C THR A 10 5.32 7.40 0.75
N ALA A 11 6.49 6.78 0.79
CA ALA A 11 7.19 6.18 -0.35
C ALA A 11 6.50 4.90 -0.81
N GLN A 12 5.97 4.07 0.09
CA GLN A 12 5.14 2.93 -0.29
C GLN A 12 3.83 3.39 -0.94
N ASN A 13 3.15 4.38 -0.36
CA ASN A 13 1.90 4.89 -0.92
C ASN A 13 2.12 5.65 -2.25
N THR A 14 3.22 6.38 -2.37
CA THR A 14 3.63 7.08 -3.60
C THR A 14 4.10 6.08 -4.65
N GLY A 15 4.91 5.09 -4.27
CA GLY A 15 5.41 4.04 -5.15
C GLY A 15 4.30 3.17 -5.72
N GLY A 16 3.30 2.80 -4.91
CA GLY A 16 2.11 2.07 -5.38
C GLY A 16 1.30 2.88 -6.38
N LYS A 17 1.03 4.16 -6.10
CA LYS A 17 0.33 5.06 -7.04
C LYS A 17 1.14 5.32 -8.31
N VAL A 18 2.46 5.41 -8.20
CA VAL A 18 3.37 5.57 -9.35
C VAL A 18 3.35 4.31 -10.20
N LYS A 19 3.45 3.11 -9.62
CA LYS A 19 3.30 1.84 -10.37
C LYS A 19 1.95 1.73 -11.06
N GLU A 20 0.87 2.14 -10.39
CA GLU A 20 -0.48 2.15 -10.97
C GLU A 20 -0.65 3.19 -12.09
N GLY A 21 -0.01 4.35 -11.96
CA GLY A 21 -0.02 5.40 -12.99
C GLY A 21 0.84 5.02 -14.20
N VAL A 22 2.04 4.49 -13.97
CA VAL A 22 2.97 4.05 -15.03
C VAL A 22 2.45 2.79 -15.72
N GLY A 23 1.84 1.87 -14.98
CA GLY A 23 1.16 0.70 -15.51
C GLY A 23 0.03 1.07 -16.47
N ARG A 24 -0.84 2.02 -16.08
CA ARG A 24 -1.87 2.57 -16.97
C ARG A 24 -1.31 3.29 -18.19
N ALA A 25 -0.25 4.07 -18.01
CA ALA A 25 0.35 4.83 -19.11
C ALA A 25 1.12 3.97 -20.12
N THR A 26 1.69 2.85 -19.66
CA THR A 26 2.47 1.89 -20.49
C THR A 26 1.62 0.70 -20.97
N ASP A 27 0.34 0.63 -20.61
CA ASP A 27 -0.53 -0.54 -20.85
C ASP A 27 0.10 -1.83 -20.26
N ASN A 28 0.73 -1.70 -19.09
CA ASN A 28 1.43 -2.78 -18.41
C ASN A 28 0.60 -3.28 -17.23
N GLU A 29 -0.28 -4.24 -17.50
CA GLU A 29 -1.20 -4.85 -16.53
C GLU A 29 -0.47 -5.39 -15.29
N ARG A 30 0.79 -5.82 -15.40
CA ARG A 30 1.57 -6.31 -14.26
C ARG A 30 1.86 -5.21 -13.24
N LEU A 31 2.23 -4.01 -13.68
CA LEU A 31 2.53 -2.88 -12.80
C LEU A 31 1.26 -2.34 -12.14
N GLU A 32 0.13 -2.31 -12.85
CA GLU A 32 -1.16 -1.96 -12.25
C GLU A 32 -1.60 -2.98 -11.21
N ALA A 33 -1.48 -4.28 -11.52
CA ALA A 33 -1.86 -5.36 -10.62
C ALA A 33 -0.98 -5.40 -9.35
N GLU A 34 0.33 -5.15 -9.46
CA GLU A 34 1.22 -5.00 -8.31
C GLU A 34 0.79 -3.84 -7.41
N GLY A 35 0.55 -2.65 -7.98
CA GLY A 35 0.15 -1.46 -7.23
C GLY A 35 -1.16 -1.67 -6.46
N ARG A 36 -2.19 -2.23 -7.12
CA ARG A 36 -3.46 -2.59 -6.47
C ARG A 36 -3.31 -3.69 -5.43
N GLY A 37 -2.52 -4.72 -5.74
CA GLY A 37 -2.28 -5.85 -4.83
C GLY A 37 -1.64 -5.40 -3.52
N ASP A 38 -0.63 -4.54 -3.58
CA ASP A 38 0.02 -3.95 -2.41
C ASP A 38 -0.97 -3.12 -1.56
N GLN A 39 -1.78 -2.27 -2.20
CA GLN A 39 -2.80 -1.48 -1.50
C GLN A 39 -3.86 -2.34 -0.81
N MET A 40 -4.28 -3.44 -1.46
CA MET A 40 -5.29 -4.34 -0.92
C MET A 40 -4.75 -5.15 0.26
N SER A 41 -3.50 -5.62 0.15
CA SER A 41 -2.80 -6.35 1.21
C SER A 41 -2.55 -5.46 2.44
N ALA A 42 -2.16 -4.19 2.22
CA ALA A 42 -1.99 -3.21 3.28
C ALA A 42 -3.31 -2.90 4.01
N ASN A 43 -4.40 -2.70 3.26
CA ASN A 43 -5.74 -2.50 3.85
C ASN A 43 -6.20 -3.73 4.65
N LEU A 44 -5.99 -4.94 4.12
CA LEU A 44 -6.32 -6.19 4.81
C LEU A 44 -5.53 -6.35 6.12
N LYS A 45 -4.21 -6.06 6.10
CA LYS A 45 -3.38 -6.06 7.31
C LYS A 45 -3.87 -5.06 8.35
N GLN A 46 -4.14 -3.81 7.95
CA GLN A 46 -4.65 -2.79 8.86
C GLN A 46 -6.03 -3.14 9.43
N ALA A 47 -6.93 -3.68 8.61
CA ALA A 47 -8.24 -4.13 9.07
C ALA A 47 -8.11 -5.30 10.06
N GLY A 48 -7.26 -6.28 9.75
CA GLY A 48 -6.99 -7.41 10.63
C GLY A 48 -6.37 -6.99 11.96
N GLU A 49 -5.41 -6.07 11.94
CA GLU A 49 -4.82 -5.50 13.16
C GLU A 49 -5.86 -4.73 13.98
N LYS A 50 -6.70 -3.89 13.36
CA LYS A 50 -7.78 -3.19 14.07
C LYS A 50 -8.77 -4.14 14.74
N ILE A 51 -9.17 -5.21 14.05
CA ILE A 51 -10.05 -6.23 14.62
C ILE A 51 -9.33 -6.90 15.80
N LYS A 52 -8.07 -7.31 15.62
CA LYS A 52 -7.30 -7.98 16.67
C LYS A 52 -7.08 -7.09 17.90
N ASP A 53 -6.83 -5.80 17.71
CA ASP A 53 -6.67 -4.82 18.78
C ASP A 53 -7.99 -4.58 19.54
N ALA A 54 -9.11 -4.47 18.81
CA ALA A 54 -10.43 -4.35 19.41
C ALA A 54 -10.84 -5.58 20.23
N PHE A 55 -10.41 -6.78 19.81
CA PHE A 55 -10.64 -8.05 20.53
C PHE A 55 -9.65 -8.31 21.66
N ARG A 56 -8.51 -7.61 21.69
CA ARG A 56 -7.46 -7.78 22.70
C ARG A 56 -7.62 -6.81 23.89
N LYS A 57 -8.63 -5.94 23.85
CA LYS A 57 -9.00 -5.02 24.93
C LYS A 57 -9.96 -5.64 25.95
#